data_AF-A0A345RC78-F1
#
_entry.id   AF-A0A345RC78-F1
#
_cell.length_a   1.000
_cell.length_b   1.000
_cell.length_c   1.000
_cell.angle_alpha   90.00
_cell.angle_beta   90.00
_cell.angle_gamma   90.00
#
_symmetry.space_group_name_H-M   'P 1'
#
loop_
_entity.id
_entity.type
_entity.pdbx_description
1 polymer ?
#
loop_
_entity_poly.entity_id
_entity_poly.type
_entity_poly.pdbx_seq_one_letter_code
_entity_poly.pdbx_strand_id
1 'polypeptide(L)'
;MCEYKVPENRPLTLGHNLAVKGRFVQTKLCGEHIGNASTRKCGGWNCAPRGRPVALIETGWRKLAVSDTVFVVLILLFLFQIKHMLADYFLQTERMLVGRDQYFHLGRMQHALVHALGSAIVFAMVLTQPAFILITVLIEAVVHFHIDWGKARYSDKAGYTPADAGFWRAAGVDQALHQMTYVGMLAAWVLYTAPDTG
;
A
#
# COMPACT_ATOMS: atom_id res chain seq x y z
N MET A 1 -30.85 -16.92 -14.33
CA MET A 1 -29.85 -16.20 -15.12
C MET A 1 -29.89 -16.85 -16.51
N CYS A 2 -30.13 -16.09 -17.59
CA CYS A 2 -30.04 -16.65 -18.93
C CYS A 2 -28.62 -16.40 -19.42
N GLU A 3 -27.86 -17.46 -19.65
CA GLU A 3 -26.50 -17.38 -20.14
C GLU A 3 -26.53 -17.23 -21.67
N TYR A 4 -25.85 -16.21 -22.21
CA TYR A 4 -25.67 -16.03 -23.64
C TYR A 4 -24.30 -16.57 -24.04
N LYS A 5 -24.29 -17.68 -24.80
CA LYS A 5 -23.06 -18.22 -25.38
C LYS A 5 -22.78 -17.45 -26.69
N VAL A 6 -21.73 -16.64 -26.71
CA VAL A 6 -21.29 -15.92 -27.92
C VAL A 6 -20.83 -16.96 -28.95
N PRO A 7 -21.35 -16.95 -30.19
CA PRO A 7 -20.89 -17.86 -31.23
C PRO A 7 -19.46 -17.51 -31.67
N GLU A 8 -18.65 -18.53 -31.92
CA GLU A 8 -17.18 -18.48 -32.05
C GLU A 8 -16.66 -17.72 -33.29
N ASN A 9 -17.52 -17.40 -34.27
CA ASN A 9 -17.07 -16.91 -35.60
C ASN A 9 -17.72 -15.58 -36.04
N ARG A 10 -17.53 -14.47 -35.30
CA ARG A 10 -17.81 -13.13 -35.84
C ARG A 10 -16.61 -12.19 -35.63
N PRO A 11 -16.02 -11.60 -36.69
CA PRO A 11 -14.95 -10.64 -36.51
C PRO A 11 -15.52 -9.32 -35.97
N LEU A 12 -14.90 -8.81 -34.91
CA LEU A 12 -15.22 -7.50 -34.33
C LEU A 12 -14.44 -6.42 -35.08
N THR A 13 -15.13 -5.53 -35.80
CA THR A 13 -14.51 -4.33 -36.35
C THR A 13 -14.36 -3.25 -35.27
N LEU A 14 -13.11 -2.84 -35.16
CA LEU A 14 -12.43 -1.81 -34.36
C LEU A 14 -13.22 -0.60 -33.84
N GLY A 15 -13.04 -0.34 -32.54
CA GLY A 15 -13.08 0.98 -31.92
C GLY A 15 -12.12 0.96 -30.72
N HIS A 16 -11.10 1.81 -30.75
CA HIS A 16 -9.95 1.83 -29.84
C HIS A 16 -10.29 1.49 -28.37
N ASN A 17 -9.82 0.32 -27.92
CA ASN A 17 -9.31 0.03 -26.58
C ASN A 17 -8.84 -1.44 -26.55
N LEU A 18 -7.61 -1.66 -26.05
CA LEU A 18 -7.01 -2.99 -25.89
C LEU A 18 -7.92 -3.89 -25.04
N ALA A 19 -8.45 -4.93 -25.67
CA ALA A 19 -9.24 -5.96 -25.02
C ALA A 19 -8.33 -6.91 -24.24
N VAL A 20 -8.20 -6.71 -22.93
CA VAL A 20 -7.77 -7.78 -22.02
C VAL A 20 -8.95 -8.74 -21.85
N LYS A 21 -8.68 -10.05 -21.98
CA LYS A 21 -9.63 -11.16 -21.81
C LYS A 21 -10.40 -11.04 -20.48
N GLY A 22 -11.55 -10.39 -20.52
CA GLY A 22 -12.45 -10.19 -19.39
C GLY A 22 -13.87 -10.50 -19.81
N ARG A 23 -14.54 -11.37 -19.07
CA ARG A 23 -15.92 -11.82 -19.30
C ARG A 23 -16.85 -10.62 -19.09
N PHE A 24 -17.29 -9.96 -20.16
CA PHE A 24 -18.30 -8.90 -20.07
C PHE A 24 -19.66 -9.53 -19.74
N VAL A 25 -20.20 -9.25 -18.56
CA VAL A 25 -21.60 -9.56 -18.20
C VAL A 25 -22.43 -8.31 -18.47
N GLN A 26 -23.10 -8.27 -19.62
CA GLN A 26 -24.06 -7.20 -19.91
C GLN A 26 -25.39 -7.55 -19.24
N THR A 27 -25.75 -6.86 -18.15
CA THR A 27 -27.07 -7.00 -17.53
C THR A 27 -28.08 -6.19 -18.34
N LYS A 28 -28.87 -6.86 -19.18
CA LYS A 28 -30.06 -6.22 -19.77
C LYS A 28 -31.14 -6.17 -18.68
N LEU A 29 -31.40 -5.00 -18.12
CA LEU A 29 -32.59 -4.77 -17.30
C LEU A 29 -33.81 -5.01 -18.19
N CYS A 30 -34.61 -6.04 -17.87
CA CYS A 30 -35.94 -6.17 -18.46
C CYS A 30 -36.79 -5.02 -17.92
N GLY A 31 -37.26 -4.15 -18.81
CA GLY A 31 -38.16 -3.05 -18.45
C GLY A 31 -39.41 -3.55 -17.75
N GLU A 32 -39.87 -2.79 -16.76
CA GLU A 32 -41.10 -3.06 -16.02
C GLU A 32 -42.30 -2.93 -16.95
N HIS A 33 -42.86 -4.07 -17.38
CA HIS A 33 -44.26 -4.12 -17.77
C HIS A 33 -45.09 -4.55 -16.57
N ILE A 34 -45.99 -3.66 -16.15
CA ILE A 34 -46.99 -3.88 -15.11
C ILE A 34 -47.92 -4.99 -15.61
N GLY A 35 -47.80 -6.18 -15.02
CA GLY A 35 -48.55 -7.37 -15.42
C GLY A 35 -48.61 -8.39 -14.29
N ASN A 36 -49.81 -8.89 -14.06
CA ASN A 36 -50.24 -9.63 -12.87
C ASN A 36 -49.32 -10.81 -12.47
N ALA A 37 -49.20 -11.02 -11.16
CA ALA A 37 -48.28 -11.95 -10.52
C ALA A 37 -48.68 -13.42 -10.70
N SER A 38 -48.57 -13.96 -11.91
CA SER A 38 -48.51 -15.40 -12.12
C SER A 38 -47.88 -15.70 -13.48
N THR A 39 -46.66 -16.25 -13.46
CA THR A 39 -45.89 -16.77 -14.61
C THR A 39 -45.29 -15.72 -15.56
N ARG A 40 -44.06 -15.25 -15.26
CA ARG A 40 -43.23 -14.54 -16.24
C ARG A 40 -42.56 -15.55 -17.17
N LYS A 41 -43.16 -15.80 -18.34
CA LYS A 41 -42.50 -16.42 -19.50
C LYS A 41 -41.94 -15.31 -20.40
N CYS A 42 -40.62 -15.18 -20.48
CA CYS A 42 -39.98 -14.42 -21.55
C CYS A 42 -39.67 -15.37 -22.71
N GLY A 43 -40.39 -15.25 -23.82
CA GLY A 43 -40.02 -15.88 -25.10
C GLY A 43 -39.85 -17.41 -25.08
N GLY A 44 -40.66 -18.15 -24.33
CA GLY A 44 -40.68 -19.62 -24.38
C GLY A 44 -39.68 -20.35 -23.47
N TRP A 45 -38.94 -19.65 -22.60
CA TRP A 45 -37.96 -20.27 -21.71
C TRP A 45 -38.43 -20.31 -20.25
N ASN A 46 -38.13 -21.41 -19.56
CA ASN A 46 -38.38 -21.56 -18.13
C ASN A 46 -37.40 -20.67 -17.34
N CYS A 47 -37.88 -19.57 -16.79
CA CYS A 47 -37.11 -18.78 -15.83
C CYS A 47 -37.10 -19.49 -14.47
N ALA A 48 -35.95 -19.96 -14.02
CA ALA A 48 -35.77 -20.42 -12.64
C ALA A 48 -36.06 -19.26 -11.66
N PRO A 49 -36.69 -19.52 -10.51
CA PRO A 49 -36.93 -18.50 -9.49
C PRO A 49 -35.60 -17.89 -9.05
N ARG A 50 -35.61 -16.60 -8.70
CA ARG A 50 -34.46 -15.85 -8.19
C ARG A 50 -34.01 -16.42 -6.83
N GLY A 51 -33.33 -17.56 -6.84
CA GLY A 51 -32.42 -17.98 -5.79
C GLY A 51 -31.12 -17.20 -5.94
N ARG A 52 -30.74 -16.47 -4.89
CA ARG A 52 -29.62 -15.52 -4.87
C ARG A 52 -28.28 -16.26 -5.01
N PRO A 53 -27.43 -15.98 -6.02
CA PRO A 53 -26.02 -16.37 -5.99
C PRO A 53 -25.12 -15.19 -5.61
N VAL A 54 -25.62 -14.21 -4.85
CA VAL A 54 -24.87 -12.98 -4.55
C VAL A 54 -23.75 -13.23 -3.52
N ALA A 55 -23.96 -14.14 -2.56
CA ALA A 55 -23.01 -14.38 -1.47
C ALA A 55 -21.68 -15.09 -1.89
N LEU A 56 -21.71 -15.96 -2.91
CA LEU A 56 -20.51 -16.69 -3.36
C LEU A 56 -19.57 -15.84 -4.22
N ILE A 57 -20.12 -14.87 -4.96
CA ILE A 57 -19.35 -13.96 -5.80
C ILE A 57 -18.66 -12.91 -4.91
N GLU A 58 -19.40 -12.29 -3.98
CA GLU A 58 -18.85 -11.27 -3.05
C GLU A 58 -17.69 -11.80 -2.19
N THR A 59 -17.79 -13.05 -1.73
CA THR A 59 -16.71 -13.66 -0.93
C THR A 59 -15.45 -13.95 -1.75
N GLY A 60 -15.59 -14.25 -3.05
CA GLY A 60 -14.46 -14.44 -3.97
C GLY A 60 -13.70 -13.15 -4.26
N TRP A 61 -14.41 -12.07 -4.61
CA TRP A 61 -13.80 -10.76 -4.88
C TRP A 61 -13.08 -10.17 -3.67
N ARG A 62 -13.68 -10.29 -2.48
CA ARG A 62 -13.07 -9.82 -1.23
C ARG A 62 -11.78 -10.57 -0.91
N LYS A 63 -11.70 -11.88 -1.18
CA LYS A 63 -10.47 -12.66 -0.99
C LYS A 63 -9.35 -12.24 -1.95
N LEU A 64 -9.68 -12.00 -3.23
CA LEU A 64 -8.70 -11.53 -4.23
C LEU A 64 -8.17 -10.13 -3.87
N ALA A 65 -9.05 -9.18 -3.52
CA ALA A 65 -8.64 -7.82 -3.14
C ALA A 65 -7.76 -7.79 -1.88
N VAL A 66 -8.06 -8.62 -0.88
CA VAL A 66 -7.21 -8.77 0.31
C VAL A 66 -5.86 -9.36 -0.05
N SER A 67 -5.83 -10.40 -0.90
CA SER A 67 -4.58 -11.00 -1.36
C SER A 67 -3.69 -10.00 -2.09
N ASP A 68 -4.27 -9.18 -2.97
CA ASP A 68 -3.55 -8.16 -3.73
C ASP A 68 -2.98 -7.08 -2.80
N THR A 69 -3.77 -6.63 -1.83
CA THR A 69 -3.32 -5.65 -0.83
C THR A 69 -2.17 -6.19 0.02
N VAL A 70 -2.28 -7.43 0.49
CA VAL A 70 -1.22 -8.09 1.28
C VAL A 70 0.07 -8.18 0.47
N PHE A 71 -0.02 -8.54 -0.81
CA PHE A 71 1.15 -8.62 -1.68
C PHE A 71 1.85 -7.26 -1.84
N VAL A 72 1.09 -6.18 -2.06
CA VAL A 72 1.65 -4.82 -2.15
C VAL A 72 2.28 -4.39 -0.82
N VAL A 73 1.64 -4.68 0.31
CA VAL A 73 2.22 -4.39 1.64
C VAL A 73 3.54 -5.11 1.87
N LEU A 74 3.65 -6.38 1.46
CA LEU A 74 4.90 -7.14 1.57
C LEU A 74 6.01 -6.55 0.68
N ILE A 75 5.68 -6.12 -0.54
CA ILE A 75 6.62 -5.43 -1.43
C ILE A 75 7.08 -4.12 -0.81
N LEU A 76 6.15 -3.28 -0.34
CA LEU A 76 6.49 -2.00 0.27
C LEU A 76 7.34 -2.20 1.52
N LEU A 77 6.99 -3.15 2.38
CA LEU A 77 7.78 -3.49 3.57
C LEU A 77 9.21 -3.87 3.18
N PHE A 78 9.37 -4.76 2.18
CA PHE A 78 10.69 -5.15 1.67
C PHE A 78 11.48 -3.95 1.15
N LEU A 79 10.86 -3.10 0.32
CA LEU A 79 11.50 -1.90 -0.22
C LEU A 79 11.89 -0.92 0.90
N PHE A 80 11.06 -0.76 1.93
CA PHE A 80 11.39 0.04 3.10
C PHE A 80 12.57 -0.54 3.90
N GLN A 81 12.72 -1.87 4.00
CA GLN A 81 13.91 -2.47 4.61
C GLN A 81 15.17 -2.14 3.83
N ILE A 82 15.14 -2.35 2.52
CA ILE A 82 16.29 -2.12 1.64
C ILE A 82 16.67 -0.63 1.64
N LYS A 83 15.69 0.27 1.52
CA LYS A 83 15.98 1.71 1.52
C LYS A 83 16.54 2.17 2.85
N HIS A 84 16.02 1.66 3.97
CA HIS A 84 16.53 2.02 5.30
C HIS A 84 17.97 1.55 5.48
N MET A 85 18.28 0.30 5.10
CA MET A 85 19.64 -0.22 5.12
C MET A 85 20.59 0.65 4.29
N LEU A 86 20.20 0.99 3.05
CA LEU A 86 21.02 1.84 2.18
C LEU A 86 21.24 3.23 2.78
N ALA A 87 20.20 3.85 3.32
CA ALA A 87 20.28 5.19 3.90
C ALA A 87 21.15 5.23 5.16
N ASP A 88 21.00 4.26 6.07
CA ASP A 88 21.74 4.21 7.35
C ASP A 88 23.19 3.78 7.18
N TYR A 89 23.46 2.79 6.34
CA TYR A 89 24.78 2.14 6.32
C TYR A 89 25.63 2.49 5.11
N PHE A 90 25.02 2.89 3.98
CA PHE A 90 25.75 3.12 2.73
C PHE A 90 25.78 4.60 2.32
N LEU A 91 24.69 5.34 2.54
CA LEU A 91 24.57 6.75 2.15
C LEU A 91 24.85 7.73 3.30
N GLN A 92 25.03 7.21 4.52
CA GLN A 92 25.37 8.02 5.67
C GLN A 92 26.82 8.52 5.56
N THR A 93 27.00 9.84 5.63
CA THR A 93 28.31 10.49 5.51
C THR A 93 28.85 10.90 6.87
N GLU A 94 30.15 11.20 6.95
CA GLU A 94 30.79 11.68 8.20
C GLU A 94 30.08 12.92 8.78
N ARG A 95 29.67 13.86 7.91
CA ARG A 95 28.91 15.05 8.31
C ARG A 95 27.60 14.72 9.02
N MET A 96 26.98 13.58 8.69
CA MET A 96 25.74 13.13 9.34
C MET A 96 26.00 12.56 10.74
N LEU A 97 27.23 12.10 11.01
CA LEU A 97 27.60 11.34 12.20
C LEU A 97 28.29 12.16 13.30
N VAL A 98 29.10 13.16 12.93
CA VAL A 98 29.85 14.00 13.88
C VAL A 98 28.90 15.00 14.56
N GLY A 99 29.08 15.27 15.86
CA GLY A 99 28.30 16.30 16.59
C GLY A 99 26.80 15.97 16.76
N ARG A 100 26.44 14.70 16.59
CA ARG A 100 25.06 14.21 16.58
C ARG A 100 24.36 14.21 17.95
N ASP A 101 25.00 14.62 19.03
CA ASP A 101 24.37 14.77 20.35
C ASP A 101 23.59 16.09 20.49
N GLN A 102 23.95 17.09 19.68
CA GLN A 102 23.26 18.37 19.60
C GLN A 102 21.88 18.22 18.96
N TYR A 103 20.87 18.89 19.52
CA TYR A 103 19.52 18.79 18.98
C TYR A 103 19.43 19.37 17.57
N PHE A 104 19.85 20.62 17.37
CA PHE A 104 19.91 21.24 16.04
C PHE A 104 21.16 20.75 15.30
N HIS A 105 20.98 19.79 14.39
CA HIS A 105 22.08 19.16 13.69
C HIS A 105 21.78 19.06 12.18
N LEU A 106 22.48 19.85 11.36
CA LEU A 106 22.28 19.89 9.91
C LEU A 106 22.57 18.55 9.24
N GLY A 107 23.56 17.81 9.72
CA GLY A 107 23.86 16.47 9.22
C GLY A 107 22.70 15.50 9.45
N ARG A 108 22.00 15.62 10.58
CA ARG A 108 20.83 14.78 10.88
C ARG A 108 19.63 15.18 10.02
N MET A 109 19.45 16.49 9.77
CA MET A 109 18.44 16.95 8.80
C MET A 109 18.69 16.40 7.40
N GLN A 110 19.96 16.39 6.97
CA GLN A 110 20.34 15.79 5.67
C GLN A 110 20.05 14.29 5.64
N HIS A 111 20.34 13.58 6.73
CA HIS A 111 20.07 12.15 6.83
C HIS A 111 18.56 11.83 6.80
N ALA A 112 17.75 12.57 7.58
CA ALA A 112 16.29 12.46 7.53
C ALA A 112 15.73 12.77 6.13
N LEU A 113 16.33 13.73 5.40
CA LEU A 113 15.96 14.02 4.02
C LEU A 113 16.27 12.84 3.07
N VAL A 114 17.41 12.17 3.22
CA VAL A 114 17.74 10.96 2.44
C VAL A 114 16.67 9.88 2.65
N HIS A 115 16.25 9.65 3.91
CA HIS A 115 15.18 8.70 4.22
C HIS A 115 13.84 9.09 3.63
N ALA A 116 13.45 10.37 3.74
CA ALA A 116 12.20 10.88 3.18
C ALA A 116 12.16 10.77 1.65
N LEU A 117 13.26 11.09 0.97
CA LEU A 117 13.37 10.93 -0.49
C LEU A 117 13.31 9.45 -0.90
N GLY A 118 13.98 8.57 -0.15
CA GLY A 118 13.89 7.12 -0.35
C GLY A 118 12.45 6.61 -0.22
N SER A 119 11.73 7.04 0.81
CA SER A 119 10.32 6.67 0.98
C SER A 119 9.40 7.23 -0.09
N ALA A 120 9.66 8.45 -0.57
CA ALA A 120 8.91 9.02 -1.67
C ALA A 120 9.05 8.16 -2.94
N ILE A 121 10.28 7.69 -3.22
CA ILE A 121 10.55 6.77 -4.33
C ILE A 121 9.80 5.45 -4.14
N VAL A 122 9.86 4.85 -2.95
CA VAL A 122 9.19 3.58 -2.64
C VAL A 122 7.66 3.68 -2.86
N PHE A 123 7.02 4.73 -2.34
CA PHE A 123 5.58 4.91 -2.55
C PHE A 123 5.22 5.26 -4.00
N ALA A 124 6.08 5.99 -4.72
CA ALA A 124 5.88 6.29 -6.12
C ALA A 124 5.93 5.03 -7.01
N MET A 125 6.75 4.02 -6.66
CA MET A 125 6.83 2.74 -7.38
C MET A 125 5.51 1.96 -7.40
N VAL A 126 4.67 2.14 -6.37
CA VAL A 126 3.31 1.54 -6.31
C VAL A 126 2.21 2.53 -6.71
N LEU A 127 2.58 3.64 -7.37
CA LEU A 127 1.65 4.64 -7.90
C LEU A 127 0.77 5.31 -6.83
N THR A 128 1.31 5.50 -5.62
CA THR A 128 0.61 6.21 -4.54
C THR A 128 0.39 7.67 -4.90
N GLN A 129 -0.75 8.25 -4.49
CA GLN A 129 -1.06 9.64 -4.80
C GLN A 129 -0.01 10.62 -4.22
N PRO A 130 0.42 11.65 -4.99
CA PRO A 130 1.47 12.58 -4.55
C PRO A 130 1.18 13.29 -3.23
N ALA A 131 -0.09 13.64 -2.96
CA ALA A 131 -0.47 14.30 -1.71
C ALA A 131 -0.22 13.42 -0.48
N PHE A 132 -0.59 12.13 -0.56
CA PHE A 132 -0.30 11.16 0.49
C PHE A 132 1.20 10.98 0.69
N ILE A 133 1.96 10.87 -0.42
CA ILE A 133 3.43 10.75 -0.36
C ILE A 133 4.02 11.94 0.38
N LEU A 134 3.71 13.16 -0.06
CA LEU A 134 4.27 14.39 0.51
C LEU A 134 4.02 14.48 2.02
N ILE A 135 2.77 14.27 2.46
CA ILE A 135 2.42 14.35 3.88
C ILE A 135 3.16 13.27 4.67
N THR A 136 3.16 12.03 4.17
CA THR A 136 3.73 10.89 4.89
C THR A 136 5.25 11.02 5.05
N VAL A 137 5.97 11.43 4.01
CA VAL A 137 7.44 11.56 4.09
C VAL A 137 7.89 12.78 4.90
N LEU A 138 7.05 13.82 5.00
CA LEU A 138 7.31 14.94 5.93
C LEU A 138 7.17 14.49 7.38
N ILE A 139 6.14 13.71 7.69
CA ILE A 139 5.95 13.12 9.02
C ILE A 139 7.11 12.18 9.35
N GLU A 140 7.47 11.30 8.41
CA GLU A 140 8.62 10.41 8.54
C GLU A 140 9.90 11.19 8.82
N ALA A 141 10.21 12.25 8.07
CA ALA A 141 11.42 13.05 8.28
C ALA A 141 11.50 13.61 9.70
N VAL A 142 10.37 14.08 10.25
CA VAL A 142 10.27 14.55 11.63
C VAL A 142 10.50 13.40 12.61
N VAL A 143 9.79 12.29 12.46
CA VAL A 143 9.91 11.14 13.36
C VAL A 143 11.34 10.58 13.35
N HIS A 144 11.90 10.34 12.16
CA HIS A 144 13.27 9.88 11.92
C HIS A 144 14.29 10.76 12.64
N PHE A 145 14.18 12.08 12.45
CA PHE A 145 15.08 13.04 13.09
C PHE A 145 15.09 12.90 14.63
N HIS A 146 13.93 12.67 15.24
CA HIS A 146 13.81 12.56 16.70
C HIS A 146 14.33 11.21 17.21
N ILE A 147 14.10 10.11 16.47
CA ILE A 147 14.63 8.79 16.84
C ILE A 147 16.17 8.83 16.81
N ASP A 148 16.73 9.32 15.71
CA ASP A 148 18.18 9.48 15.55
C ASP A 148 18.80 10.35 16.65
N TRP A 149 18.14 11.47 16.96
CA TRP A 149 18.57 12.34 18.05
C TRP A 149 18.54 11.59 19.39
N GLY A 150 17.46 10.88 19.69
CA GLY A 150 17.31 10.12 20.93
C GLY A 150 18.41 9.08 21.12
N LYS A 151 18.69 8.29 20.08
CA LYS A 151 19.81 7.32 20.07
C LYS A 151 21.15 8.00 20.29
N ALA A 152 21.46 9.02 19.49
CA ALA A 152 22.73 9.72 19.55
C ALA A 152 22.94 10.34 20.94
N ARG A 153 21.92 11.03 21.44
CA ARG A 153 21.92 11.66 22.75
C ARG A 153 22.11 10.65 23.88
N TYR A 154 21.49 9.48 23.81
CA TYR A 154 21.64 8.41 24.79
C TYR A 154 23.04 7.82 24.77
N SER A 155 23.53 7.41 23.60
CA SER A 155 24.82 6.76 23.44
C SER A 155 25.98 7.71 23.79
N ASP A 156 25.94 8.94 23.28
CA ASP A 156 27.03 9.90 23.46
C ASP A 156 27.09 10.41 24.91
N LYS A 157 25.94 10.58 25.60
CA LYS A 157 25.92 10.90 27.04
C LYS A 157 26.51 9.80 27.91
N ALA A 158 26.25 8.55 27.54
CA ALA A 158 26.74 7.39 28.27
C ALA A 158 28.19 7.05 27.91
N GLY A 159 28.78 7.72 26.90
CA GLY A 159 30.12 7.43 26.39
C GLY A 159 30.21 6.06 25.72
N TYR A 160 29.09 5.51 25.22
CA TYR A 160 29.08 4.18 24.61
C TYR A 160 29.77 4.17 23.26
N THR A 161 30.70 3.23 23.11
CA THR A 161 31.38 2.89 21.87
C THR A 161 30.85 1.58 21.31
N PRO A 162 31.16 1.21 20.06
CA PRO A 162 30.78 -0.11 19.52
C PRO A 162 31.31 -1.32 20.30
N ALA A 163 32.29 -1.13 21.20
CA ALA A 163 32.76 -2.18 22.11
C ALA A 163 31.78 -2.43 23.28
N ASP A 164 30.85 -1.51 23.54
CA ASP A 164 29.94 -1.54 24.67
C ASP A 164 28.58 -2.15 24.29
N ALA A 165 28.05 -3.03 25.15
CA ALA A 165 26.70 -3.58 24.95
C ALA A 165 25.61 -2.49 24.93
N GLY A 166 25.84 -1.37 25.62
CA GLY A 166 24.94 -0.21 25.63
C GLY A 166 24.75 0.41 24.24
N PHE A 167 25.81 0.46 23.43
CA PHE A 167 25.75 0.93 22.04
C PHE A 167 24.82 0.06 21.20
N TRP A 168 24.95 -1.27 21.30
CA TRP A 168 24.15 -2.22 20.53
C TRP A 168 22.68 -2.24 20.94
N ARG A 169 22.38 -2.02 22.23
CA ARG A 169 20.99 -1.82 22.69
C ARG A 169 20.38 -0.56 22.09
N ALA A 170 21.13 0.55 22.10
CA ALA A 170 20.67 1.80 21.50
C ALA A 170 20.46 1.66 19.98
N ALA A 171 21.41 1.02 19.28
CA ALA A 171 21.29 0.72 17.86
C ALA A 171 20.10 -0.22 17.55
N GLY A 172 19.85 -1.24 18.38
CA GLY A 172 18.70 -2.12 18.20
C GLY A 172 17.36 -1.40 18.39
N VAL A 173 17.24 -0.55 19.40
CA VAL A 173 16.04 0.27 19.65
C VAL A 173 15.81 1.27 18.51
N ASP A 174 16.89 1.90 18.04
CA ASP A 174 16.88 2.78 16.89
C ASP A 174 16.32 2.10 15.64
N GLN A 175 16.88 0.94 15.26
CA GLN A 175 16.36 0.16 14.14
C GLN A 175 14.89 -0.20 14.34
N ALA A 176 14.51 -0.68 15.53
CA ALA A 176 13.13 -1.06 15.82
C ALA A 176 12.14 0.10 15.66
N LEU A 177 12.46 1.30 16.16
CA LEU A 177 11.58 2.47 16.06
C LEU A 177 11.41 2.95 14.62
N HIS A 178 12.47 2.90 13.81
CA HIS A 178 12.38 3.18 12.38
C HIS A 178 11.49 2.16 11.66
N GLN A 179 11.63 0.86 11.99
CA GLN A 179 10.74 -0.16 11.44
C GLN A 179 9.27 0.03 11.86
N MET A 180 9.00 0.42 13.11
CA MET A 180 7.64 0.74 13.54
C MET A 180 7.06 1.94 12.80
N THR A 181 7.89 2.91 12.42
CA THR A 181 7.47 4.03 11.57
C THR A 181 6.98 3.54 10.21
N TYR A 182 7.70 2.61 9.57
CA TYR A 182 7.24 2.01 8.31
C TYR A 182 5.96 1.18 8.48
N VAL A 183 5.83 0.42 9.57
CA VAL A 183 4.58 -0.29 9.87
C VAL A 183 3.42 0.71 9.97
N GLY A 184 3.61 1.85 10.64
CA GLY A 184 2.62 2.92 10.71
C GLY A 184 2.29 3.53 9.34
N MET A 185 3.31 3.80 8.52
CA MET A 185 3.13 4.32 7.16
C MET A 185 2.37 3.34 6.26
N LEU A 186 2.67 2.04 6.35
CA LEU A 186 1.96 0.97 5.63
C LEU A 186 0.50 0.86 6.09
N ALA A 187 0.24 0.94 7.39
CA ALA A 187 -1.12 0.94 7.93
C ALA A 187 -1.91 2.16 7.41
N ALA A 188 -1.31 3.36 7.43
CA ALA A 188 -1.91 4.57 6.88
C ALA A 188 -2.20 4.43 5.38
N TRP A 189 -1.27 3.83 4.61
CA TRP A 189 -1.45 3.58 3.18
C TRP A 189 -2.62 2.63 2.92
N VAL A 190 -2.70 1.51 3.64
CA VAL A 190 -3.81 0.55 3.50
C VAL A 190 -5.16 1.21 3.78
N LEU A 191 -5.25 2.00 4.85
CA LEU A 191 -6.47 2.75 5.19
C LEU A 191 -6.83 3.78 4.12
N TYR A 192 -5.83 4.47 3.57
CA TYR A 192 -6.02 5.48 2.52
C TYR A 192 -6.48 4.86 1.19
N THR A 193 -6.01 3.66 0.85
CA THR A 193 -6.36 2.97 -0.40
C THR A 193 -7.58 2.05 -0.27
N ALA A 194 -8.12 1.88 0.93
CA ALA A 194 -9.28 1.02 1.14
C ALA A 194 -10.49 1.57 0.36
N PRO A 195 -11.27 0.72 -0.34
CA PRO A 195 -12.49 1.16 -0.99
C PRO A 195 -13.48 1.71 0.03
N ASP A 196 -14.19 2.79 -0.31
CA ASP A 196 -15.27 3.32 0.51
C ASP A 196 -16.31 2.22 0.76
N THR A 197 -16.44 1.81 2.02
CA THR A 197 -17.47 0.86 2.46
C THR A 197 -18.74 1.64 2.79
N GLY A 198 -19.33 2.26 1.78
CA GLY A 198 -20.66 2.88 1.86
C GLY A 198 -21.78 1.86 1.98
#